data_AF-A0A5D3WM50-F1
#
_entry.id   AF-A0A5D3WM50-F1
#
_cell.length_a   1.000
_cell.length_b   1.000
_cell.length_c   1.000
_cell.angle_alpha   90.00
_cell.angle_beta   90.00
_cell.angle_gamma   90.00
#
_symmetry.space_group_name_H-M   'P 1'
#
loop_
_entity.id
_entity.type
_entity.pdbx_description
1 polymer ?
#
loop_
_entity_poly.entity_id
_entity_poly.type
_entity_poly.pdbx_seq_one_letter_code
_entity_poly.pdbx_strand_id
1 'polypeptide(L)'
;MRCLALANELKNRGADVTFIARDLRGNSNWIVEEFGFPLWQLPAHVEENQVGELDEDYSSWLGVSKGTDALETVQLLKNAAYLDWLIVDHYALDRSWEEEVRPYVRKIMVIDDLANRAHDCDLLLDQNVLRDNTGRYTGLVPQDCQILLGPKYALLRQEFSEARKKLGPRSGNVKRVLVFFGGIDSSNQTLRALQALERMGCPDIAVDVVVGAKNPNRKSIESFCSKNTNINIYCQTKEMPKLISEADLAICAGGTTTWERCCLGLPGLVISVAENQEAIAKGLAARGCQLYLGPESEVSVEAIQYALETLRRSPETLESFSRESMQLTDGLGVKRIVQLMAQPDLMLRRATMNDCESIYRWRNDEETRRHIFDSTVIPFEDHQRWFENSLKNPDQVLLVAEATSGPVGVLRYDLKGESATISVYLVPGGQPPGTGPQLIRSGSEWLRQNYPQVLRIFAEILPENIASQKAFKKAGYIKNHLTYVQELNHA
;
A
#
# COMPACT_ATOMS: atom_id res chain seq x y z
N MET A 1 11.25 -9.30 1.37
CA MET A 1 11.26 -8.16 2.33
C MET A 1 9.92 -7.43 2.39
N ARG A 2 9.35 -6.92 1.28
CA ARG A 2 8.05 -6.20 1.32
C ARG A 2 6.91 -7.04 1.92
N CYS A 3 6.81 -8.32 1.56
CA CYS A 3 5.84 -9.23 2.18
C CYS A 3 6.05 -9.42 3.69
N LEU A 4 7.30 -9.40 4.18
CA LEU A 4 7.59 -9.50 5.61
C LEU A 4 7.14 -8.25 6.37
N ALA A 5 7.23 -7.06 5.75
CA ALA A 5 6.68 -5.84 6.35
C ALA A 5 5.16 -5.94 6.52
N LEU A 6 4.46 -6.45 5.50
CA LEU A 6 3.02 -6.68 5.54
C LEU A 6 2.64 -7.76 6.56
N ALA A 7 3.32 -8.90 6.55
CA ALA A 7 3.12 -10.02 7.46
C ALA A 7 3.29 -9.62 8.93
N ASN A 8 4.29 -8.79 9.25
CA ASN A 8 4.50 -8.30 10.61
C ASN A 8 3.33 -7.44 11.10
N GLU A 9 2.82 -6.51 10.30
CA GLU A 9 1.65 -5.72 10.71
C GLU A 9 0.39 -6.59 10.81
N LEU A 10 0.18 -7.55 9.91
CA LEU A 10 -0.93 -8.51 10.01
C LEU A 10 -0.87 -9.30 11.32
N LYS A 11 0.29 -9.87 11.65
CA LYS A 11 0.54 -10.60 12.90
C LYS A 11 0.33 -9.71 14.13
N ASN A 12 0.80 -8.46 14.10
CA ASN A 12 0.59 -7.49 15.17
C ASN A 12 -0.90 -7.15 15.39
N ARG A 13 -1.77 -7.44 14.41
CA ARG A 13 -3.23 -7.31 14.53
C ARG A 13 -3.95 -8.63 14.81
N GLY A 14 -3.20 -9.67 15.15
CA GLY A 14 -3.74 -10.98 15.53
C GLY A 14 -4.07 -11.89 14.36
N ALA A 15 -3.60 -11.60 13.14
CA ALA A 15 -3.73 -12.53 12.03
C ALA A 15 -2.70 -13.66 12.12
N ASP A 16 -3.12 -14.87 11.80
CA ASP A 16 -2.23 -16.00 11.57
C ASP A 16 -1.67 -15.90 10.14
N VAL A 17 -0.34 -15.80 10.01
CA VAL A 17 0.33 -15.60 8.72
C VAL A 17 1.29 -16.74 8.46
N THR A 18 1.18 -17.37 7.29
CA THR A 18 2.09 -18.40 6.80
C THR A 18 2.55 -18.05 5.39
N PHE A 19 3.81 -18.31 5.07
CA PHE A 19 4.36 -18.13 3.73
C PHE A 19 4.33 -19.44 2.95
N ILE A 20 4.19 -19.33 1.62
CA ILE A 20 4.41 -20.43 0.69
C ILE A 20 5.54 -20.01 -0.24
N ALA A 21 6.58 -20.83 -0.35
CA ALA A 21 7.68 -20.58 -1.29
C ALA A 21 8.30 -21.89 -1.77
N ARG A 22 8.81 -21.87 -3.01
CA ARG A 22 9.54 -23.01 -3.58
C ARG A 22 10.97 -23.07 -3.08
N ASP A 23 11.50 -24.26 -2.85
CA ASP A 23 12.87 -24.46 -2.40
C ASP A 23 13.90 -24.36 -3.54
N LEU A 24 13.95 -23.22 -4.23
CA LEU A 24 14.88 -22.99 -5.34
C LEU A 24 16.31 -22.75 -4.85
N ARG A 25 17.32 -23.14 -5.63
CA ARG A 25 18.73 -22.89 -5.26
C ARG A 25 18.99 -21.39 -5.10
N GLY A 26 19.58 -21.01 -3.96
CA GLY A 26 19.93 -19.62 -3.68
C GLY A 26 18.78 -18.75 -3.16
N ASN A 27 17.62 -19.37 -2.87
CA ASN A 27 16.46 -18.72 -2.26
C ASN A 27 16.80 -18.01 -0.93
N SER A 28 15.80 -17.27 -0.42
CA SER A 28 15.88 -16.56 0.86
C SER A 28 14.81 -17.04 1.84
N ASN A 29 14.42 -18.31 1.75
CA ASN A 29 13.36 -18.91 2.57
C ASN A 29 13.69 -18.83 4.06
N TRP A 30 14.96 -19.00 4.43
CA TRP A 30 15.47 -18.86 5.80
C TRP A 30 15.12 -17.50 6.46
N ILE A 31 14.95 -16.43 5.67
CA ILE A 31 14.57 -15.11 6.22
C ILE A 31 13.16 -15.17 6.81
N VAL A 32 12.24 -15.92 6.20
CA VAL A 32 10.87 -16.05 6.68
C VAL A 32 10.86 -16.64 8.10
N GLU A 33 11.63 -17.69 8.30
CA GLU A 33 11.77 -18.38 9.59
C GLU A 33 12.50 -17.53 10.63
N GLU A 34 13.56 -16.78 10.24
CA GLU A 34 14.26 -15.84 11.14
C GLU A 34 13.30 -14.75 11.67
N PHE A 35 12.34 -14.31 10.85
CA PHE A 35 11.30 -13.37 11.24
C PHE A 35 10.14 -14.02 12.03
N GLY A 36 10.22 -15.33 12.29
CA GLY A 36 9.27 -16.05 13.13
C GLY A 36 7.92 -16.30 12.45
N PHE A 37 7.92 -16.51 11.13
CA PHE A 37 6.75 -16.94 10.36
C PHE A 37 6.89 -18.41 9.92
N PRO A 38 5.81 -19.20 9.99
CA PRO A 38 5.75 -20.51 9.36
C PRO A 38 5.97 -20.41 7.84
N LEU A 39 6.61 -21.43 7.28
CA LEU A 39 6.85 -21.57 5.85
C LEU A 39 6.40 -22.95 5.38
N TRP A 40 5.48 -22.99 4.42
CA TRP A 40 5.18 -24.19 3.65
C TRP A 40 6.02 -24.19 2.39
N GLN A 41 6.90 -25.19 2.29
CA GLN A 41 7.84 -25.29 1.17
C GLN A 41 7.24 -26.12 0.04
N LEU A 42 7.26 -25.56 -1.17
CA LEU A 42 6.97 -26.30 -2.40
C LEU A 42 8.25 -27.02 -2.87
N PRO A 43 8.15 -28.23 -3.42
CA PRO A 43 9.30 -29.03 -3.82
C PRO A 43 10.08 -28.35 -4.95
N ALA A 44 11.40 -28.49 -4.97
CA ALA A 44 12.20 -28.12 -6.13
C ALA A 44 12.02 -29.19 -7.22
N HIS A 45 11.68 -28.77 -8.44
CA HIS A 45 11.74 -29.63 -9.62
C HIS A 45 13.05 -29.34 -10.31
N VAL A 46 13.99 -30.27 -10.20
CA VAL A 46 15.31 -30.12 -10.81
C VAL A 46 15.20 -30.58 -12.26
N GLU A 47 15.27 -29.65 -13.21
CA GLU A 47 15.89 -29.93 -14.51
C GLU A 47 17.07 -28.98 -14.73
N GLU A 48 18.23 -29.59 -14.97
CA GLU A 48 19.47 -28.94 -15.38
C GLU A 48 19.26 -28.26 -16.72
N ASN A 49 18.92 -26.97 -16.71
CA ASN A 49 19.47 -25.92 -17.57
C ASN A 49 18.55 -24.70 -17.52
N GLN A 50 19.17 -23.55 -17.23
CA GLN A 50 18.59 -22.21 -17.36
C GLN A 50 17.59 -21.78 -16.28
N VAL A 51 18.10 -21.46 -15.09
CA VAL A 51 17.88 -20.06 -14.64
C VAL A 51 18.65 -19.20 -15.65
N GLY A 52 18.06 -19.03 -16.83
CA GLY A 52 18.65 -18.30 -17.94
C GLY A 52 18.74 -16.83 -17.60
N GLU A 53 19.50 -16.08 -18.41
CA GLU A 53 19.49 -14.63 -18.41
C GLU A 53 18.06 -14.09 -18.30
N LEU A 54 17.91 -12.90 -17.71
CA LEU A 54 16.64 -12.16 -17.55
C LEU A 54 15.74 -12.33 -18.79
N ASP A 55 14.83 -13.31 -18.78
CA ASP A 55 13.86 -13.52 -19.84
C ASP A 55 12.64 -12.64 -19.55
N GLU A 56 12.13 -11.97 -20.58
CA GLU A 56 11.07 -10.96 -20.47
C GLU A 56 9.77 -11.52 -19.88
N ASP A 57 9.55 -12.84 -19.98
CA ASP A 57 8.33 -13.53 -19.51
C ASP A 57 8.39 -13.89 -18.01
N TYR A 58 9.55 -13.80 -17.34
CA TYR A 58 9.76 -14.19 -15.92
C TYR A 58 9.36 -15.63 -15.54
N SER A 59 8.82 -16.42 -16.47
CA SER A 59 8.34 -17.79 -16.26
C SER A 59 9.44 -18.71 -15.73
N SER A 60 10.69 -18.52 -16.17
CA SER A 60 11.85 -19.27 -15.68
C SER A 60 12.11 -19.09 -14.19
N TRP A 61 11.64 -18.00 -13.57
CA TRP A 61 11.85 -17.74 -12.14
C TRP A 61 10.94 -18.59 -11.25
N LEU A 62 9.85 -19.14 -11.79
CA LEU A 62 8.95 -20.03 -11.06
C LEU A 62 9.57 -21.43 -10.86
N GLY A 63 10.49 -21.83 -11.74
CA GLY A 63 11.15 -23.15 -11.75
C GLY A 63 10.27 -24.31 -12.21
N VAL A 64 8.98 -24.07 -12.49
CA VAL A 64 8.00 -25.02 -13.00
C VAL A 64 6.96 -24.28 -13.86
N SER A 65 6.06 -25.03 -14.51
CA SER A 65 4.88 -24.42 -15.13
C SER A 65 3.93 -23.80 -14.10
N LYS A 66 3.16 -22.77 -14.49
CA LYS A 66 2.14 -22.16 -13.63
C LYS A 66 1.12 -23.19 -13.13
N GLY A 67 0.70 -24.11 -13.98
CA GLY A 67 -0.23 -25.19 -13.61
C GLY A 67 0.35 -26.13 -12.54
N THR A 68 1.63 -26.50 -12.66
CA THR A 68 2.32 -27.30 -11.62
C THR A 68 2.38 -26.56 -10.30
N ASP A 69 2.77 -25.27 -10.32
CA ASP A 69 2.85 -24.45 -9.11
C ASP A 69 1.48 -24.29 -8.42
N ALA A 70 0.43 -24.05 -9.20
CA ALA A 70 -0.94 -23.96 -8.71
C ALA A 70 -1.38 -25.27 -8.06
N LEU A 71 -1.15 -26.42 -8.72
CA LEU A 71 -1.52 -27.74 -8.20
C LEU A 71 -0.86 -28.04 -6.85
N GLU A 72 0.43 -27.74 -6.71
CA GLU A 72 1.16 -27.98 -5.47
C GLU A 72 0.75 -27.01 -4.36
N THR A 73 0.52 -25.74 -4.71
CA THR A 73 -0.04 -24.76 -3.79
C THR A 73 -1.41 -25.22 -3.29
N VAL A 74 -2.31 -25.64 -4.18
CA VAL A 74 -3.64 -26.19 -3.84
C VAL A 74 -3.53 -27.40 -2.91
N GLN A 75 -2.56 -28.29 -3.09
CA GLN A 75 -2.36 -29.42 -2.18
C GLN A 75 -2.05 -28.98 -0.75
N LEU A 76 -1.25 -27.92 -0.58
CA LEU A 76 -1.01 -27.32 0.74
C LEU A 76 -2.28 -26.66 1.30
N LEU A 77 -2.99 -25.90 0.48
CA LEU A 77 -4.20 -25.19 0.87
C LEU A 77 -5.34 -26.13 1.32
N LYS A 78 -5.50 -27.29 0.66
CA LYS A 78 -6.50 -28.30 1.04
C LYS A 78 -6.30 -28.87 2.44
N ASN A 79 -5.06 -28.88 2.92
CA ASN A 79 -4.71 -29.38 4.25
C ASN A 79 -4.75 -28.27 5.32
N ALA A 80 -4.99 -27.02 4.93
CA ALA A 80 -5.06 -25.88 5.82
C ALA A 80 -6.49 -25.61 6.29
N ALA A 81 -6.61 -24.85 7.39
CA ALA A 81 -7.86 -24.17 7.70
C ALA A 81 -8.19 -23.16 6.58
N TYR A 82 -9.49 -22.86 6.39
CA TYR A 82 -9.94 -21.95 5.35
C TYR A 82 -9.26 -20.57 5.48
N LEU A 83 -8.61 -20.11 4.40
CA LEU A 83 -7.83 -18.87 4.40
C LEU A 83 -8.68 -17.67 4.00
N ASP A 84 -8.66 -16.61 4.82
CA ASP A 84 -9.34 -15.34 4.52
C ASP A 84 -8.66 -14.57 3.38
N TRP A 85 -7.33 -14.65 3.27
CA TRP A 85 -6.54 -13.93 2.27
C TRP A 85 -5.37 -14.78 1.76
N LEU A 86 -5.17 -14.78 0.45
CA LEU A 86 -3.94 -15.19 -0.21
C LEU A 86 -3.26 -13.97 -0.82
N ILE A 87 -1.99 -13.74 -0.50
CA ILE A 87 -1.21 -12.61 -1.02
C ILE A 87 -0.18 -13.14 -2.02
N VAL A 88 -0.29 -12.71 -3.27
CA VAL A 88 0.57 -13.14 -4.38
C VAL A 88 1.57 -12.03 -4.71
N ASP A 89 2.85 -12.35 -4.64
CA ASP A 89 3.96 -11.44 -4.96
C ASP A 89 4.99 -12.18 -5.84
N HIS A 90 4.62 -12.41 -7.11
CA HIS A 90 5.46 -13.14 -8.05
C HIS A 90 5.24 -12.69 -9.50
N TYR A 91 6.32 -12.44 -10.23
CA TYR A 91 6.27 -11.89 -11.60
C TYR A 91 5.64 -12.83 -12.62
N ALA A 92 5.83 -14.15 -12.47
CA ALA A 92 5.31 -15.13 -13.41
C ALA A 92 3.81 -15.47 -13.22
N LEU A 93 3.23 -15.20 -12.04
CA LEU A 93 1.88 -15.64 -11.72
C LEU A 93 0.86 -14.63 -12.26
N ASP A 94 -0.22 -15.16 -12.85
CA ASP A 94 -1.27 -14.41 -13.53
C ASP A 94 -2.65 -15.02 -13.24
N ARG A 95 -3.68 -14.47 -13.90
CA ARG A 95 -5.07 -14.93 -13.83
C ARG A 95 -5.24 -16.45 -13.95
N SER A 96 -4.48 -17.12 -14.80
CA SER A 96 -4.64 -18.58 -15.00
C SER A 96 -4.25 -19.37 -13.75
N TRP A 97 -3.23 -18.91 -13.02
CA TRP A 97 -2.84 -19.50 -11.74
C TRP A 97 -3.82 -19.12 -10.63
N GLU A 98 -4.28 -17.86 -10.63
CA GLU A 98 -5.20 -17.33 -9.62
C GLU A 98 -6.57 -18.02 -9.65
N GLU A 99 -7.10 -18.31 -10.85
CA GLU A 99 -8.36 -19.04 -11.03
C GLU A 99 -8.31 -20.47 -10.47
N GLU A 100 -7.14 -21.14 -10.52
CA GLU A 100 -6.96 -22.49 -9.97
C GLU A 100 -6.95 -22.51 -8.42
N VAL A 101 -6.39 -21.47 -7.78
CA VAL A 101 -6.34 -21.37 -6.32
C VAL A 101 -7.59 -20.73 -5.71
N ARG A 102 -8.36 -19.96 -6.50
CA ARG A 102 -9.56 -19.22 -6.08
C ARG A 102 -10.55 -20.04 -5.24
N PRO A 103 -10.86 -21.31 -5.55
CA PRO A 103 -11.84 -22.08 -4.76
C PRO A 103 -11.40 -22.37 -3.31
N TYR A 104 -10.12 -22.22 -2.99
CA TYR A 104 -9.53 -22.61 -1.70
C TYR A 104 -9.27 -21.43 -0.76
N VAL A 105 -9.50 -20.20 -1.22
CA VAL A 105 -9.22 -18.97 -0.48
C VAL A 105 -10.37 -18.00 -0.64
N ARG A 106 -10.67 -17.22 0.40
CA ARG A 106 -11.79 -16.27 0.36
C ARG A 106 -11.51 -15.07 -0.53
N LYS A 107 -10.32 -14.47 -0.36
CA LYS A 107 -9.88 -13.30 -1.12
C LYS A 107 -8.43 -13.43 -1.58
N ILE A 108 -8.12 -12.82 -2.72
CA ILE A 108 -6.78 -12.75 -3.29
C ILE A 108 -6.33 -11.30 -3.35
N MET A 109 -5.13 -11.03 -2.82
CA MET A 109 -4.41 -9.79 -3.02
C MET A 109 -3.21 -10.04 -3.94
N VAL A 110 -3.04 -9.23 -4.97
CA VAL A 110 -1.89 -9.30 -5.87
C VAL A 110 -1.02 -8.05 -5.70
N ILE A 111 0.29 -8.24 -5.58
CA ILE A 111 1.28 -7.18 -5.69
C ILE A 111 1.84 -7.23 -7.11
N ASP A 112 1.49 -6.26 -7.93
CA ASP A 112 1.98 -6.15 -9.31
C ASP A 112 2.51 -4.74 -9.59
N ASP A 113 3.63 -4.68 -10.29
CA ASP A 113 4.24 -3.44 -10.75
C ASP A 113 4.50 -3.41 -12.27
N LEU A 114 4.12 -4.47 -13.00
CA LEU A 114 4.34 -4.57 -14.44
C LEU A 114 3.13 -4.12 -15.26
N ALA A 115 1.91 -4.41 -14.81
CA ALA A 115 0.66 -4.21 -15.52
C ALA A 115 0.67 -4.74 -16.96
N ASN A 116 1.30 -5.90 -17.15
CA ASN A 116 1.48 -6.56 -18.45
C ASN A 116 0.66 -7.86 -18.57
N ARG A 117 -0.08 -8.24 -17.52
CA ARG A 117 -0.88 -9.46 -17.46
C ARG A 117 -2.18 -9.24 -16.71
N ALA A 118 -3.16 -10.08 -17.00
CA ALA A 118 -4.43 -10.06 -16.30
C ALA A 118 -4.32 -10.80 -14.96
N HIS A 119 -5.11 -10.37 -13.99
CA HIS A 119 -5.24 -10.97 -12.68
C HIS A 119 -6.71 -11.23 -12.34
N ASP A 120 -7.02 -12.31 -11.63
CA ASP A 120 -8.27 -12.53 -10.90
C ASP A 120 -8.02 -12.32 -9.39
N CYS A 121 -8.23 -11.09 -8.93
CA CYS A 121 -7.98 -10.72 -7.53
C CYS A 121 -8.98 -9.69 -7.00
N ASP A 122 -9.15 -9.66 -5.67
CA ASP A 122 -10.03 -8.74 -4.96
C ASP A 122 -9.33 -7.42 -4.62
N LEU A 123 -8.00 -7.45 -4.45
CA LEU A 123 -7.18 -6.30 -4.12
C LEU A 123 -5.89 -6.32 -4.93
N LEU A 124 -5.66 -5.30 -5.76
CA LEU A 124 -4.39 -5.11 -6.46
C LEU A 124 -3.58 -3.98 -5.82
N LEU A 125 -2.30 -4.22 -5.57
CA LEU A 125 -1.34 -3.23 -5.09
C LEU A 125 -0.24 -3.00 -6.14
N ASP A 126 -0.17 -1.76 -6.61
CA ASP A 126 0.99 -1.23 -7.33
C ASP A 126 1.51 -0.02 -6.56
N GLN A 127 2.63 -0.21 -5.85
CA GLN A 127 3.20 0.83 -5.01
C GLN A 127 4.01 1.89 -5.79
N ASN A 128 4.16 1.74 -7.10
CA ASN A 128 5.11 2.53 -7.87
C ASN A 128 4.56 3.85 -8.41
N VAL A 129 5.49 4.74 -8.74
CA VAL A 129 5.22 6.04 -9.37
C VAL A 129 5.54 5.95 -10.85
N LEU A 130 4.52 6.11 -11.69
CA LEU A 130 4.70 6.33 -13.12
C LEU A 130 4.03 7.66 -13.53
N ARG A 131 4.39 8.15 -14.73
CA ARG A 131 3.86 9.41 -15.27
C ARG A 131 2.35 9.34 -15.54
N ASP A 132 1.86 8.18 -16.00
CA ASP A 132 0.44 7.90 -16.23
C ASP A 132 0.04 6.63 -15.48
N ASN A 133 -0.58 6.82 -14.30
CA ASN A 133 -1.13 5.73 -13.50
C ASN A 133 -2.63 5.52 -13.79
N THR A 134 -3.28 6.41 -14.54
CA THR A 134 -4.73 6.36 -14.77
C THR A 134 -5.06 5.30 -15.81
N GLY A 135 -5.73 4.22 -15.38
CA GLY A 135 -6.19 3.17 -16.28
C GLY A 135 -5.14 2.11 -16.65
N ARG A 136 -3.97 2.09 -15.98
CA ARG A 136 -2.91 1.08 -16.19
C ARG A 136 -3.40 -0.37 -16.05
N TYR A 137 -4.40 -0.60 -15.21
CA TYR A 137 -5.02 -1.92 -14.99
C TYR A 137 -6.40 -2.07 -15.65
N THR A 138 -6.78 -1.16 -16.56
CA THR A 138 -8.08 -1.24 -17.26
C THR A 138 -8.14 -2.53 -18.07
N GLY A 139 -9.12 -3.39 -17.77
CA GLY A 139 -9.26 -4.68 -18.45
C GLY A 139 -8.28 -5.76 -18.00
N LEU A 140 -7.37 -5.45 -17.06
CA LEU A 140 -6.42 -6.42 -16.49
C LEU A 140 -6.88 -6.99 -15.14
N VAL A 141 -7.93 -6.44 -14.53
CA VAL A 141 -8.49 -6.92 -13.25
C VAL A 141 -10.02 -6.99 -13.30
N PRO A 142 -10.68 -7.76 -12.41
CA PRO A 142 -12.13 -7.77 -12.31
C PRO A 142 -12.69 -6.37 -12.02
N GLN A 143 -13.93 -6.12 -12.43
CA GLN A 143 -14.57 -4.82 -12.26
C GLN A 143 -14.70 -4.39 -10.79
N ASP A 144 -14.88 -5.37 -9.89
CA ASP A 144 -15.02 -5.13 -8.45
C ASP A 144 -13.67 -5.18 -7.70
N CYS A 145 -12.55 -5.36 -8.41
CA CYS A 145 -11.21 -5.35 -7.83
C CYS A 145 -10.88 -3.97 -7.26
N GLN A 146 -10.47 -3.93 -6.00
CA GLN A 146 -9.97 -2.70 -5.40
C GLN A 146 -8.51 -2.47 -5.83
N ILE A 147 -8.22 -1.32 -6.45
CA ILE A 147 -6.88 -0.99 -6.93
C ILE A 147 -6.22 0.05 -6.02
N LEU A 148 -5.07 -0.29 -5.46
CA LEU A 148 -4.24 0.57 -4.60
C LEU A 148 -2.99 1.02 -5.36
N LEU A 149 -3.04 2.25 -5.88
CA LEU A 149 -1.93 2.82 -6.65
C LEU A 149 -1.10 3.83 -5.86
N GLY A 150 0.21 3.70 -6.04
CA GLY A 150 1.22 4.69 -5.67
C GLY A 150 1.85 4.51 -4.28
N PRO A 151 2.90 5.31 -4.01
CA PRO A 151 3.81 5.08 -2.90
C PRO A 151 3.24 5.39 -1.51
N LYS A 152 2.05 6.01 -1.44
CA LYS A 152 1.28 6.07 -0.20
C LYS A 152 0.89 4.69 0.34
N TYR A 153 0.96 3.65 -0.49
CA TYR A 153 0.73 2.25 -0.13
C TYR A 153 2.02 1.42 -0.07
N ALA A 154 3.19 2.04 -0.15
CA ALA A 154 4.46 1.33 -0.12
C ALA A 154 4.60 0.45 1.14
N LEU A 155 5.02 -0.80 0.92
CA LEU A 155 5.19 -1.81 1.96
C LEU A 155 6.52 -1.66 2.69
N LEU A 156 6.60 -0.61 3.51
CA LEU A 156 7.78 -0.30 4.31
C LEU A 156 7.71 -0.94 5.69
N ARG A 157 8.87 -1.36 6.18
CA ARG A 157 9.00 -1.81 7.58
C ARG A 157 8.76 -0.64 8.55
N GLN A 158 8.26 -0.96 9.74
CA GLN A 158 7.80 0.04 10.71
C GLN A 158 8.91 1.01 11.12
N GLU A 159 10.17 0.57 11.16
CA GLU A 159 11.34 1.35 11.57
C GLU A 159 11.51 2.62 10.70
N PHE A 160 11.09 2.58 9.43
CA PHE A 160 11.13 3.77 8.56
C PHE A 160 10.10 4.83 9.00
N SER A 161 8.89 4.40 9.35
CA SER A 161 7.86 5.31 9.85
C SER A 161 8.25 5.91 11.21
N GLU A 162 8.99 5.16 12.03
CA GLU A 162 9.50 5.60 13.34
C GLU A 162 10.68 6.55 13.21
N ALA A 163 11.63 6.23 12.33
CA ALA A 163 12.75 7.11 11.99
C ALA A 163 12.24 8.45 11.43
N ARG A 164 11.23 8.42 10.56
CA ARG A 164 10.61 9.62 10.00
C ARG A 164 10.07 10.57 11.07
N LYS A 165 9.43 10.05 12.13
CA LYS A 165 8.87 10.88 13.22
C LYS A 165 9.92 11.69 13.98
N LYS A 166 11.18 11.22 13.97
CA LYS A 166 12.31 11.85 14.66
C LYS A 166 13.11 12.77 13.74
N LEU A 167 12.80 12.80 12.45
CA LEU A 167 13.58 13.49 11.44
C LEU A 167 13.20 14.97 11.38
N GLY A 168 14.20 15.85 11.42
CA GLY A 168 14.05 17.27 11.10
C GLY A 168 14.10 17.54 9.58
N PRO A 169 13.84 18.77 9.14
CA PRO A 169 14.07 19.15 7.75
C PRO A 169 15.56 19.00 7.39
N ARG A 170 15.84 18.54 6.17
CA ARG A 170 17.20 18.46 5.62
C ARG A 170 17.69 19.85 5.22
N SER A 171 18.97 20.12 5.41
CA SER A 171 19.59 21.44 5.14
C SER A 171 20.11 21.62 3.71
N GLY A 172 20.03 20.58 2.87
CA GLY A 172 20.62 20.57 1.53
C GLY A 172 22.15 20.50 1.50
N ASN A 173 22.85 20.63 2.63
CA ASN A 173 24.31 20.52 2.67
C ASN A 173 24.76 19.06 2.62
N VAL A 174 25.61 18.71 1.66
CA VAL A 174 26.14 17.34 1.52
C VAL A 174 27.41 17.19 2.36
N LYS A 175 27.30 16.52 3.51
CA LYS A 175 28.44 16.13 4.38
C LYS A 175 28.55 14.63 4.58
N ARG A 176 27.47 13.89 4.29
CA ARG A 176 27.45 12.42 4.37
C ARG A 176 26.73 11.83 3.17
N VAL A 177 27.40 10.94 2.43
CA VAL A 177 26.85 10.28 1.24
C VAL A 177 26.64 8.80 1.51
N LEU A 178 25.46 8.28 1.20
CA LEU A 178 25.14 6.86 1.30
C LEU A 178 25.18 6.20 -0.08
N VAL A 179 26.02 5.18 -0.25
CA VAL A 179 26.16 4.42 -1.50
C VAL A 179 25.56 3.02 -1.35
N PHE A 180 24.59 2.67 -2.19
CA PHE A 180 23.95 1.34 -2.15
C PHE A 180 23.28 0.96 -3.49
N PHE A 181 23.66 -0.18 -4.05
CA PHE A 181 23.14 -0.69 -5.34
C PHE A 181 22.40 -2.03 -5.21
N GLY A 182 21.87 -2.31 -4.01
CA GLY A 182 21.15 -3.54 -3.71
C GLY A 182 22.06 -4.69 -3.27
N GLY A 183 21.46 -5.87 -3.09
CA GLY A 183 22.14 -7.00 -2.44
C GLY A 183 23.20 -7.70 -3.29
N ILE A 184 23.03 -7.71 -4.61
CA ILE A 184 23.92 -8.43 -5.53
C ILE A 184 24.90 -7.46 -6.20
N ASP A 185 24.42 -6.36 -6.81
CA ASP A 185 25.25 -5.38 -7.53
C ASP A 185 26.26 -6.05 -8.49
N SER A 186 25.73 -6.90 -9.38
CA SER A 186 26.54 -7.71 -10.32
C SER A 186 27.42 -6.86 -11.23
N SER A 187 26.93 -5.68 -11.64
CA SER A 187 27.61 -4.74 -12.52
C SER A 187 28.59 -3.80 -11.78
N ASN A 188 28.76 -3.99 -10.47
CA ASN A 188 29.73 -3.28 -9.62
C ASN A 188 29.56 -1.75 -9.62
N GLN A 189 28.32 -1.27 -9.61
CA GLN A 189 28.01 0.15 -9.56
C GLN A 189 28.48 0.79 -8.25
N THR A 190 28.53 0.02 -7.16
CA THR A 190 29.11 0.50 -5.90
C THR A 190 30.54 0.98 -6.08
N LEU A 191 31.40 0.20 -6.74
CA LEU A 191 32.79 0.61 -6.98
C LEU A 191 32.86 1.82 -7.93
N ARG A 192 31.99 1.88 -8.94
CA ARG A 192 31.91 3.03 -9.87
C ARG A 192 31.58 4.34 -9.15
N ALA A 193 30.60 4.30 -8.23
CA ALA A 193 30.25 5.44 -7.40
C ALA A 193 31.39 5.86 -6.46
N LEU A 194 32.11 4.89 -5.88
CA LEU A 194 33.27 5.15 -5.03
C LEU A 194 34.43 5.78 -5.79
N GLN A 195 34.69 5.34 -7.02
CA GLN A 195 35.69 5.97 -7.89
C GLN A 195 35.33 7.42 -8.22
N ALA A 196 34.05 7.74 -8.42
CA ALA A 196 33.60 9.11 -8.66
C ALA A 196 33.81 10.00 -7.42
N LEU A 197 33.52 9.47 -6.22
CA LEU A 197 33.75 10.14 -4.95
C LEU A 197 35.25 10.39 -4.68
N GLU A 198 36.11 9.41 -4.96
CA GLU A 198 37.57 9.55 -4.84
C GLU A 198 38.11 10.63 -5.79
N ARG A 199 37.66 10.65 -7.06
CA ARG A 199 38.08 11.67 -8.05
C ARG A 199 37.64 13.08 -7.67
N MET A 200 36.49 13.23 -7.03
CA MET A 200 36.02 14.54 -6.54
C MET A 200 36.93 15.10 -5.43
N GLY A 201 37.71 14.26 -4.75
CA GLY A 201 38.73 14.70 -3.80
C GLY A 201 38.18 15.46 -2.59
N CYS A 202 37.03 15.06 -2.04
CA CYS A 202 36.38 15.72 -0.89
C CYS A 202 36.51 14.89 0.40
N PRO A 203 37.62 15.01 1.15
CA PRO A 203 37.80 14.29 2.41
C PRO A 203 36.87 14.79 3.53
N ASP A 204 36.21 15.95 3.36
CA ASP A 204 35.24 16.50 4.31
C ASP A 204 33.86 15.83 4.23
N ILE A 205 33.66 14.92 3.27
CA ILE A 205 32.44 14.14 3.10
C ILE A 205 32.66 12.74 3.67
N ALA A 206 31.85 12.37 4.66
CA ALA A 206 31.76 10.99 5.11
C ALA A 206 30.99 10.15 4.08
N VAL A 207 31.44 8.93 3.81
CA VAL A 207 30.78 8.01 2.88
C VAL A 207 30.43 6.74 3.61
N ASP A 208 29.17 6.33 3.56
CA ASP A 208 28.74 5.01 4.02
C ASP A 208 28.38 4.15 2.82
N VAL A 209 28.92 2.94 2.79
CA VAL A 209 28.75 1.98 1.69
C VAL A 209 28.02 0.78 2.22
N VAL A 210 26.87 0.45 1.62
CA VAL A 210 26.11 -0.74 1.98
C VAL A 210 26.18 -1.76 0.85
N VAL A 211 26.66 -2.96 1.17
CA VAL A 211 26.74 -4.10 0.26
C VAL A 211 26.05 -5.33 0.83
N GLY A 212 25.42 -6.13 -0.02
CA GLY A 212 24.82 -7.41 0.41
C GLY A 212 25.87 -8.50 0.63
N ALA A 213 25.53 -9.50 1.46
CA ALA A 213 26.43 -10.61 1.76
C ALA A 213 26.82 -11.44 0.51
N LYS A 214 25.95 -11.47 -0.51
CA LYS A 214 26.11 -12.22 -1.77
C LYS A 214 26.73 -11.38 -2.90
N ASN A 215 27.19 -10.16 -2.65
CA ASN A 215 27.80 -9.32 -3.68
C ASN A 215 29.13 -9.95 -4.17
N PRO A 216 29.28 -10.27 -5.47
CA PRO A 216 30.47 -10.95 -6.00
C PRO A 216 31.72 -10.06 -5.95
N ASN A 217 31.54 -8.74 -5.94
CA ASN A 217 32.60 -7.73 -5.93
C ASN A 217 32.97 -7.26 -4.52
N ARG A 218 32.35 -7.82 -3.47
CA ARG A 218 32.51 -7.38 -2.08
C ARG A 218 33.97 -7.17 -1.65
N LYS A 219 34.85 -8.13 -1.94
CA LYS A 219 36.28 -8.04 -1.55
C LYS A 219 36.99 -6.85 -2.19
N SER A 220 36.69 -6.55 -3.46
CA SER A 220 37.26 -5.38 -4.14
C SER A 220 36.75 -4.06 -3.54
N ILE A 221 35.47 -4.01 -3.16
CA ILE A 221 34.86 -2.84 -2.51
C ILE A 221 35.47 -2.64 -1.12
N GLU A 222 35.60 -3.69 -0.31
CA GLU A 222 36.27 -3.63 1.00
C GLU A 222 37.71 -3.14 0.89
N SER A 223 38.47 -3.64 -0.10
CA SER A 223 39.84 -3.19 -0.37
C SER A 223 39.88 -1.70 -0.75
N PHE A 224 38.96 -1.23 -1.59
CA PHE A 224 38.86 0.19 -1.93
C PHE A 224 38.56 1.06 -0.70
N CYS A 225 37.58 0.66 0.13
CA CYS A 225 37.19 1.41 1.32
C CYS A 225 38.33 1.50 2.33
N SER A 226 39.11 0.42 2.52
CA SER A 226 40.23 0.38 3.48
C SER A 226 41.34 1.41 3.23
N LYS A 227 41.44 1.94 1.99
CA LYS A 227 42.42 2.96 1.61
C LYS A 227 41.99 4.39 1.97
N ASN A 228 40.72 4.59 2.34
CA ASN A 228 40.10 5.90 2.52
C ASN A 228 39.50 6.02 3.92
N THR A 229 40.01 6.95 4.73
CA THR A 229 39.61 7.08 6.16
C THR A 229 38.21 7.66 6.37
N ASN A 230 37.63 8.28 5.35
CA ASN A 230 36.28 8.85 5.38
C ASN A 230 35.20 7.88 4.88
N ILE A 231 35.54 6.64 4.52
CA ILE A 231 34.60 5.64 3.98
C ILE A 231 34.37 4.51 4.99
N ASN A 232 33.10 4.32 5.37
CA ASN A 232 32.65 3.22 6.21
C ASN A 232 31.89 2.20 5.38
N ILE A 233 32.17 0.91 5.56
CA ILE A 233 31.48 -0.18 4.85
C ILE A 233 30.62 -1.01 5.79
N TYR A 234 29.41 -1.32 5.35
CA TYR A 234 28.42 -2.12 6.07
C TYR A 234 27.96 -3.28 5.20
N CYS A 235 28.15 -4.51 5.68
CA CYS A 235 27.75 -5.71 4.96
C CYS A 235 26.47 -6.29 5.56
N GLN A 236 25.43 -6.50 4.74
CA GLN A 236 24.15 -7.09 5.16
C GLN A 236 23.55 -6.41 6.41
N THR A 237 23.58 -5.07 6.42
CA THR A 237 23.17 -4.29 7.60
C THR A 237 21.66 -4.28 7.81
N LYS A 238 21.23 -4.31 9.08
CA LYS A 238 19.85 -4.04 9.49
C LYS A 238 19.60 -2.54 9.76
N GLU A 239 20.65 -1.72 9.74
CA GLU A 239 20.66 -0.29 10.12
C GLU A 239 20.28 0.67 8.97
N MET A 240 19.62 0.19 7.90
CA MET A 240 19.22 1.04 6.77
C MET A 240 18.41 2.29 7.16
N PRO A 241 17.42 2.21 8.09
CA PRO A 241 16.71 3.41 8.54
C PRO A 241 17.64 4.47 9.12
N LYS A 242 18.61 4.06 9.95
CA LYS A 242 19.60 4.95 10.55
C LYS A 242 20.49 5.58 9.49
N LEU A 243 21.07 4.77 8.61
CA LEU A 243 21.97 5.24 7.55
C LEU A 243 21.27 6.23 6.60
N ILE A 244 20.01 5.96 6.23
CA ILE A 244 19.23 6.88 5.39
C ILE A 244 18.87 8.18 6.14
N SER A 245 18.58 8.10 7.44
CA SER A 245 18.30 9.29 8.24
C SER A 245 19.52 10.20 8.41
N GLU A 246 20.72 9.63 8.55
CA GLU A 246 21.96 10.39 8.78
C GLU A 246 22.62 10.91 7.50
N ALA A 247 22.41 10.25 6.35
CA ALA A 247 22.99 10.68 5.08
C ALA A 247 22.29 11.91 4.52
N ASP A 248 22.99 12.74 3.73
CA ASP A 248 22.46 13.94 3.09
C ASP A 248 22.11 13.71 1.61
N LEU A 249 22.78 12.74 0.97
CA LEU A 249 22.57 12.36 -0.42
C LEU A 249 22.86 10.86 -0.59
N ALA A 250 22.04 10.18 -1.40
CA ALA A 250 22.28 8.81 -1.82
C ALA A 250 22.90 8.76 -3.23
N ILE A 251 23.77 7.78 -3.49
CA ILE A 251 24.10 7.29 -4.83
C ILE A 251 23.66 5.83 -4.90
N CYS A 252 22.60 5.54 -5.66
CA CYS A 252 21.91 4.27 -5.51
C CYS A 252 21.18 3.75 -6.76
N ALA A 253 20.75 2.49 -6.69
CA ALA A 253 19.85 1.89 -7.68
C ALA A 253 18.39 2.34 -7.53
N GLY A 254 17.59 2.21 -8.59
CA GLY A 254 16.15 2.49 -8.61
C GLY A 254 15.24 1.36 -8.10
N GLY A 255 15.73 0.54 -7.16
CA GLY A 255 15.04 -0.66 -6.68
C GLY A 255 14.02 -0.44 -5.55
N THR A 256 13.76 -1.49 -4.76
CA THR A 256 12.77 -1.50 -3.66
C THR A 256 13.06 -0.50 -2.54
N THR A 257 14.34 -0.16 -2.32
CA THR A 257 14.82 0.86 -1.38
C THR A 257 14.43 2.29 -1.76
N THR A 258 13.90 2.51 -2.97
CA THR A 258 13.41 3.82 -3.43
C THR A 258 12.37 4.38 -2.47
N TRP A 259 11.42 3.56 -2.02
CA TRP A 259 10.35 4.00 -1.13
C TRP A 259 10.84 4.24 0.30
N GLU A 260 11.82 3.47 0.77
CA GLU A 260 12.52 3.70 2.04
C GLU A 260 13.21 5.07 2.04
N ARG A 261 13.96 5.35 0.96
CA ARG A 261 14.64 6.63 0.72
C ARG A 261 13.63 7.79 0.68
N CYS A 262 12.55 7.65 -0.09
CA CYS A 262 11.55 8.71 -0.20
C CYS A 262 10.81 8.97 1.13
N CYS A 263 10.52 7.92 1.90
CA CYS A 263 9.89 8.04 3.21
C CYS A 263 10.67 8.92 4.19
N LEU A 264 12.00 8.82 4.15
CA LEU A 264 12.94 9.60 4.97
C LEU A 264 13.51 10.83 4.24
N GLY A 265 12.93 11.18 3.08
CA GLY A 265 13.29 12.36 2.32
C GLY A 265 14.75 12.41 1.88
N LEU A 266 15.48 11.30 1.77
CA LEU A 266 16.87 11.33 1.36
C LEU A 266 16.96 11.61 -0.15
N PRO A 267 17.53 12.73 -0.62
CA PRO A 267 17.75 12.96 -2.04
C PRO A 267 18.64 11.86 -2.63
N GLY A 268 18.46 11.54 -3.92
CA GLY A 268 19.20 10.46 -4.57
C GLY A 268 19.73 10.84 -5.94
N LEU A 269 20.95 10.40 -6.22
CA LEU A 269 21.54 10.24 -7.53
C LEU A 269 21.32 8.78 -7.96
N VAL A 270 20.41 8.57 -8.90
CA VAL A 270 19.86 7.24 -9.21
C VAL A 270 20.34 6.75 -10.57
N ILE A 271 20.79 5.49 -10.60
CA ILE A 271 21.16 4.75 -11.81
C ILE A 271 20.26 3.51 -11.86
N SER A 272 19.64 3.19 -12.99
CA SER A 272 18.89 1.94 -13.12
C SER A 272 19.85 0.80 -13.46
N VAL A 273 19.73 -0.30 -12.72
CA VAL A 273 20.52 -1.53 -12.94
C VAL A 273 19.69 -2.65 -13.56
N ALA A 274 18.42 -2.36 -13.85
CA ALA A 274 17.48 -3.23 -14.52
C ALA A 274 16.41 -2.38 -15.23
N GLU A 275 15.87 -2.89 -16.33
CA GLU A 275 14.89 -2.17 -17.17
C GLU A 275 13.64 -1.78 -16.38
N ASN A 276 13.15 -2.68 -15.51
CA ASN A 276 11.98 -2.44 -14.67
C ASN A 276 12.13 -1.29 -13.65
N GLN A 277 13.35 -0.75 -13.46
CA GLN A 277 13.60 0.41 -12.60
C GLN A 277 13.49 1.74 -13.34
N GLU A 278 13.62 1.74 -14.68
CA GLU A 278 13.76 2.98 -15.45
C GLU A 278 12.51 3.86 -15.38
N ALA A 279 11.34 3.26 -15.58
CA ALA A 279 10.09 4.01 -15.62
C ALA A 279 9.81 4.69 -14.26
N ILE A 280 10.12 3.98 -13.17
CA ILE A 280 10.03 4.49 -11.80
C ILE A 280 11.03 5.63 -11.60
N ALA A 281 12.29 5.43 -12.01
CA ALA A 281 13.34 6.41 -11.81
C ALA A 281 13.10 7.71 -12.61
N LYS A 282 12.63 7.60 -13.85
CA LYS A 282 12.19 8.70 -14.71
C LYS A 282 10.96 9.40 -14.11
N GLY A 283 10.00 8.64 -13.58
CA GLY A 283 8.80 9.15 -12.92
C GLY A 283 9.11 10.01 -11.69
N LEU A 284 10.02 9.56 -10.82
CA LEU A 284 10.45 10.31 -9.64
C LEU A 284 11.31 11.52 -9.99
N ALA A 285 12.18 11.42 -11.00
CA ALA A 285 12.94 12.57 -11.48
C ALA A 285 12.02 13.67 -12.03
N ALA A 286 10.98 13.30 -12.80
CA ALA A 286 9.99 14.24 -13.31
C ALA A 286 9.16 14.93 -12.21
N ARG A 287 9.02 14.31 -11.04
CA ARG A 287 8.38 14.90 -9.85
C ARG A 287 9.34 15.67 -8.95
N GLY A 288 10.61 15.84 -9.37
CA GLY A 288 11.61 16.54 -8.57
C GLY A 288 11.92 15.84 -7.24
N CYS A 289 11.95 14.50 -7.22
CA CYS A 289 12.27 13.73 -6.01
C CYS A 289 13.71 13.19 -6.00
N GLN A 290 14.38 13.20 -7.14
CA GLN A 290 15.72 12.65 -7.35
C GLN A 290 16.33 13.16 -8.65
N LEU A 291 17.63 12.97 -8.81
CA LEU A 291 18.32 13.08 -10.08
C LEU A 291 18.54 11.68 -10.66
N TYR A 292 17.99 11.41 -11.85
CA TYR A 292 18.19 10.15 -12.56
C TYR A 292 19.27 10.32 -13.63
N LEU A 293 20.32 9.51 -13.57
CA LEU A 293 21.47 9.58 -14.49
C LEU A 293 21.30 8.75 -15.77
N GLY A 294 20.43 7.74 -15.75
CA GLY A 294 20.28 6.80 -16.86
C GLY A 294 20.53 5.34 -16.44
N PRO A 295 20.46 4.42 -17.41
CA PRO A 295 20.81 3.02 -17.22
C PRO A 295 22.31 2.84 -16.99
N GLU A 296 22.67 1.79 -16.24
CA GLU A 296 24.05 1.50 -15.86
C GLU A 296 25.02 1.34 -17.05
N SER A 297 24.51 1.01 -18.24
CA SER A 297 25.27 0.92 -19.49
C SER A 297 25.73 2.29 -20.01
N GLU A 298 25.04 3.37 -19.63
CA GLU A 298 25.26 4.74 -20.13
C GLU A 298 25.93 5.65 -19.10
N VAL A 299 25.97 5.26 -17.83
CA VAL A 299 26.47 6.11 -16.74
C VAL A 299 27.96 5.88 -16.46
N SER A 300 28.79 6.86 -16.79
CA SER A 300 30.23 6.85 -16.51
C SER A 300 30.58 7.37 -15.10
N VAL A 301 31.83 7.14 -14.66
CA VAL A 301 32.37 7.70 -13.41
C VAL A 301 32.33 9.23 -13.43
N GLU A 302 32.65 9.84 -14.57
CA GLU A 302 32.65 11.29 -14.79
C GLU A 302 31.23 11.87 -14.71
N ALA A 303 30.22 11.16 -15.24
CA ALA A 303 28.83 11.57 -15.14
C ALA A 303 28.35 11.61 -13.67
N ILE A 304 28.71 10.59 -12.87
CA ILE A 304 28.42 10.56 -11.44
C ILE A 304 29.11 11.72 -10.72
N GLN A 305 30.39 11.95 -10.99
CA GLN A 305 31.18 13.03 -10.40
C GLN A 305 30.54 14.39 -10.70
N TYR A 306 30.27 14.69 -11.97
CA TYR A 306 29.70 15.97 -12.39
C TYR A 306 28.34 16.24 -11.73
N ALA A 307 27.48 15.22 -11.67
CA ALA A 307 26.18 15.32 -11.04
C ALA A 307 26.29 15.55 -9.53
N LEU A 308 27.22 14.87 -8.86
CA LEU A 308 27.48 15.05 -7.44
C LEU A 308 27.98 16.47 -7.13
N GLU A 309 28.94 16.98 -7.91
CA GLU A 309 29.43 18.36 -7.78
C GLU A 309 28.32 19.40 -7.99
N THR A 310 27.42 19.15 -8.95
CA THR A 310 26.28 20.01 -9.28
C THR A 310 25.27 20.05 -8.13
N LEU A 311 24.91 18.90 -7.57
CA LEU A 311 23.98 18.82 -6.45
C LEU A 311 24.56 19.43 -5.17
N ARG A 312 25.87 19.23 -4.92
CA ARG A 312 26.56 19.83 -3.77
C ARG A 312 26.54 21.35 -3.77
N ARG A 313 26.48 21.97 -4.96
CA ARG A 313 26.38 23.43 -5.14
C ARG A 313 24.93 23.94 -5.17
N SER A 314 23.95 23.05 -5.01
CA SER A 314 22.52 23.34 -5.18
C SER A 314 21.70 22.88 -3.96
N PRO A 315 21.94 23.39 -2.75
CA PRO A 315 21.26 22.93 -1.53
C PRO A 315 19.73 23.06 -1.62
N GLU A 316 19.21 24.11 -2.26
CA GLU A 316 17.77 24.33 -2.44
C GLU A 316 17.13 23.21 -3.30
N THR A 317 17.90 22.65 -4.25
CA THR A 317 17.45 21.52 -5.06
C THR A 317 17.33 20.26 -4.21
N LEU A 318 18.30 20.01 -3.33
CA LEU A 318 18.30 18.86 -2.42
C LEU A 318 17.18 18.96 -1.36
N GLU A 319 16.95 20.16 -0.82
CA GLU A 319 15.80 20.44 0.05
C GLU A 319 14.47 20.16 -0.66
N SER A 320 14.36 20.60 -1.92
CA SER A 320 13.17 20.30 -2.73
C SER A 320 13.00 18.80 -2.94
N PHE A 321 14.07 18.08 -3.34
CA PHE A 321 14.03 16.62 -3.53
C PHE A 321 13.57 15.89 -2.27
N SER A 322 14.05 16.33 -1.11
CA SER A 322 13.64 15.80 0.19
C SER A 322 12.15 16.02 0.44
N ARG A 323 11.68 17.27 0.29
CA ARG A 323 10.28 17.63 0.55
C ARG A 323 9.33 16.88 -0.37
N GLU A 324 9.58 16.86 -1.68
CA GLU A 324 8.72 16.17 -2.65
C GLU A 324 8.70 14.65 -2.38
N SER A 325 9.86 14.05 -2.07
CA SER A 325 9.96 12.64 -1.69
C SER A 325 9.09 12.29 -0.48
N MET A 326 9.15 13.11 0.58
CA MET A 326 8.39 12.88 1.81
C MET A 326 6.88 13.07 1.62
N GLN A 327 6.45 13.90 0.67
CA GLN A 327 5.03 14.05 0.34
C GLN A 327 4.47 12.80 -0.35
N LEU A 328 5.29 12.11 -1.15
CA LEU A 328 4.87 10.92 -1.89
C LEU A 328 4.73 9.68 -0.99
N THR A 329 5.70 9.44 -0.11
CA THR A 329 5.78 8.22 0.70
C THR A 329 5.80 8.61 2.16
N ASP A 330 4.85 8.16 2.98
CA ASP A 330 4.76 8.53 4.39
C ASP A 330 5.06 7.41 5.39
N GLY A 331 5.35 6.21 4.89
CA GLY A 331 5.63 5.03 5.71
C GLY A 331 4.40 4.41 6.37
N LEU A 332 3.19 4.82 6.00
CA LEU A 332 1.93 4.27 6.55
C LEU A 332 1.23 3.30 5.60
N GLY A 333 1.86 2.93 4.48
CA GLY A 333 1.29 2.07 3.44
C GLY A 333 0.80 0.72 3.96
N VAL A 334 1.67 0.01 4.70
CA VAL A 334 1.32 -1.26 5.34
C VAL A 334 0.07 -1.13 6.23
N LYS A 335 0.02 -0.10 7.09
CA LYS A 335 -1.12 0.12 7.98
C LYS A 335 -2.42 0.38 7.22
N ARG A 336 -2.35 1.09 6.08
CA ARG A 336 -3.53 1.32 5.23
C ARG A 336 -4.03 0.02 4.62
N ILE A 337 -3.13 -0.80 4.10
CA ILE A 337 -3.47 -2.08 3.45
C ILE A 337 -4.05 -3.04 4.47
N VAL A 338 -3.39 -3.24 5.61
CA VAL A 338 -3.91 -4.12 6.65
C VAL A 338 -5.26 -3.63 7.18
N GLN A 339 -5.45 -2.32 7.34
CA GLN A 339 -6.76 -1.78 7.71
C GLN A 339 -7.85 -2.09 6.68
N LEU A 340 -7.52 -2.17 5.38
CA LEU A 340 -8.46 -2.56 4.33
C LEU A 340 -8.73 -4.06 4.35
N MET A 341 -7.68 -4.88 4.50
CA MET A 341 -7.81 -6.34 4.55
C MET A 341 -8.59 -6.84 5.77
N ALA A 342 -8.47 -6.15 6.90
CA ALA A 342 -9.17 -6.46 8.14
C ALA A 342 -10.63 -5.95 8.17
N GLN A 343 -11.13 -5.35 7.09
CA GLN A 343 -12.51 -4.89 7.05
C GLN A 343 -13.46 -6.10 7.03
N PRO A 344 -14.48 -6.12 7.91
CA PRO A 344 -15.46 -7.19 7.88
C PRO A 344 -16.22 -7.16 6.56
N ASP A 345 -16.51 -8.33 5.99
CA ASP A 345 -17.46 -8.37 4.87
C ASP A 345 -18.82 -7.95 5.39
N LEU A 346 -19.34 -6.85 4.82
CA LEU A 346 -20.64 -6.32 5.18
C LEU A 346 -21.69 -6.90 4.23
N MET A 347 -22.59 -7.69 4.79
CA MET A 347 -23.82 -8.07 4.09
C MET A 347 -24.90 -7.04 4.38
N LEU A 348 -25.49 -6.50 3.32
CA LEU A 348 -26.62 -5.58 3.43
C LEU A 348 -27.92 -6.31 3.18
N ARG A 349 -28.85 -6.18 4.12
CA ARG A 349 -30.23 -6.65 3.97
C ARG A 349 -31.21 -5.53 4.27
N ARG A 350 -32.42 -5.65 3.72
CA ARG A 350 -33.53 -4.79 4.14
C ARG A 350 -33.84 -5.03 5.62
N ALA A 351 -34.15 -3.95 6.31
CA ALA A 351 -34.69 -4.02 7.65
C ALA A 351 -36.07 -4.70 7.63
N THR A 352 -36.37 -5.44 8.69
CA THR A 352 -37.63 -6.13 8.93
C THR A 352 -38.22 -5.68 10.26
N MET A 353 -39.46 -6.08 10.56
CA MET A 353 -40.08 -5.72 11.84
C MET A 353 -39.28 -6.21 13.06
N ASN A 354 -38.52 -7.29 12.92
CA ASN A 354 -37.65 -7.82 13.97
C ASN A 354 -36.49 -6.88 14.34
N ASP A 355 -36.14 -5.94 13.47
CA ASP A 355 -35.06 -4.98 13.72
C ASP A 355 -35.53 -3.73 14.49
N CYS A 356 -36.86 -3.56 14.69
CA CYS A 356 -37.45 -2.33 15.23
C CYS A 356 -36.86 -1.93 16.59
N GLU A 357 -36.77 -2.89 17.52
CA GLU A 357 -36.25 -2.65 18.87
C GLU A 357 -34.74 -2.41 18.88
N SER A 358 -33.98 -3.15 18.09
CA SER A 358 -32.53 -2.95 17.98
C SER A 358 -32.21 -1.57 17.41
N ILE A 359 -32.87 -1.19 16.31
CA ILE A 359 -32.73 0.12 15.68
C ILE A 359 -33.17 1.23 16.62
N TYR A 360 -34.24 1.03 17.40
CA TYR A 360 -34.64 1.97 18.45
C TYR A 360 -33.50 2.24 19.44
N ARG A 361 -32.94 1.16 20.01
CA ARG A 361 -31.86 1.24 21.00
C ARG A 361 -30.63 1.93 20.41
N TRP A 362 -30.22 1.57 19.19
CA TRP A 362 -29.05 2.15 18.54
C TRP A 362 -29.24 3.62 18.15
N ARG A 363 -30.44 4.03 17.71
CA ARG A 363 -30.75 5.44 17.40
C ARG A 363 -30.77 6.31 18.63
N ASN A 364 -31.22 5.77 19.77
CA ASN A 364 -31.28 6.52 21.03
C ASN A 364 -29.98 6.49 21.84
N ASP A 365 -28.99 5.72 21.42
CA ASP A 365 -27.67 5.70 22.04
C ASP A 365 -27.01 7.09 21.97
N GLU A 366 -26.29 7.46 23.03
CA GLU A 366 -25.66 8.76 23.14
C GLU A 366 -24.60 9.00 22.05
N GLU A 367 -23.84 7.97 21.65
CA GLU A 367 -22.82 8.09 20.61
C GLU A 367 -23.46 8.45 19.27
N THR A 368 -24.62 7.87 18.98
CA THR A 368 -25.41 8.11 17.76
C THR A 368 -26.06 9.49 17.78
N ARG A 369 -26.70 9.88 18.89
CA ARG A 369 -27.48 11.13 18.99
C ARG A 369 -26.66 12.41 18.95
N ARG A 370 -25.42 12.39 19.43
CA ARG A 370 -24.52 13.58 19.47
C ARG A 370 -24.17 14.13 18.09
N HIS A 371 -24.52 13.42 17.02
CA HIS A 371 -24.11 13.71 15.65
C HIS A 371 -25.28 13.76 14.65
N ILE A 372 -26.51 13.84 15.14
CA ILE A 372 -27.76 13.93 14.35
C ILE A 372 -28.39 15.31 14.55
N PHE A 373 -29.05 15.85 13.51
CA PHE A 373 -29.69 17.17 13.51
C PHE A 373 -30.70 17.37 14.65
N ASP A 374 -31.52 16.36 14.93
CA ASP A 374 -32.37 16.29 16.12
C ASP A 374 -31.78 15.25 17.07
N SER A 375 -31.28 15.74 18.21
CA SER A 375 -30.65 14.91 19.22
C SER A 375 -31.60 14.55 20.36
N THR A 376 -32.93 14.73 20.24
CA THR A 376 -33.88 14.35 21.30
C THR A 376 -34.01 12.82 21.47
N VAL A 377 -34.37 12.36 22.68
CA VAL A 377 -34.69 10.93 22.90
C VAL A 377 -36.02 10.66 22.21
N ILE A 378 -36.06 9.64 21.35
CA ILE A 378 -37.28 9.21 20.69
C ILE A 378 -38.06 8.29 21.64
N PRO A 379 -39.35 8.55 21.95
CA PRO A 379 -40.20 7.58 22.64
C PRO A 379 -40.38 6.30 21.82
N PHE A 380 -40.44 5.14 22.47
CA PHE A 380 -40.50 3.85 21.75
C PHE A 380 -41.73 3.73 20.83
N GLU A 381 -42.90 4.19 21.30
CA GLU A 381 -44.12 4.15 20.49
C GLU A 381 -44.04 4.98 19.22
N ASP A 382 -43.42 6.17 19.30
CA ASP A 382 -43.25 7.06 18.15
C ASP A 382 -42.23 6.47 17.16
N HIS A 383 -41.15 5.86 17.67
CA HIS A 383 -40.19 5.13 16.84
C HIS A 383 -40.86 3.94 16.15
N GLN A 384 -41.67 3.15 16.85
CA GLN A 384 -42.35 2.00 16.27
C GLN A 384 -43.27 2.42 15.12
N ARG A 385 -44.09 3.47 15.32
CA ARG A 385 -44.95 4.03 14.26
C ARG A 385 -44.12 4.52 13.07
N TRP A 386 -43.03 5.24 13.32
CA TRP A 386 -42.10 5.68 12.26
C TRP A 386 -41.52 4.50 11.49
N PHE A 387 -41.05 3.47 12.20
CA PHE A 387 -40.40 2.30 11.61
C PHE A 387 -41.37 1.50 10.72
N GLU A 388 -42.59 1.23 11.21
CA GLU A 388 -43.63 0.58 10.42
C GLU A 388 -43.99 1.36 9.15
N ASN A 389 -44.07 2.68 9.24
CA ASN A 389 -44.33 3.54 8.08
C ASN A 389 -43.15 3.52 7.09
N SER A 390 -41.91 3.57 7.58
CA SER A 390 -40.73 3.48 6.72
C SER A 390 -40.60 2.15 6.00
N LEU A 391 -40.99 1.03 6.61
CA LEU A 391 -40.99 -0.28 5.94
C LEU A 391 -42.06 -0.39 4.83
N LYS A 392 -43.17 0.36 4.94
CA LYS A 392 -44.26 0.37 3.96
C LYS A 392 -44.06 1.42 2.86
N ASN A 393 -43.18 2.39 3.07
CA ASN A 393 -42.97 3.50 2.15
C ASN A 393 -42.12 3.05 0.94
N PRO A 394 -42.66 3.07 -0.29
CA PRO A 394 -41.92 2.66 -1.48
C PRO A 394 -40.74 3.59 -1.82
N ASP A 395 -40.80 4.84 -1.35
CA ASP A 395 -39.77 5.86 -1.54
C ASP A 395 -38.72 5.83 -0.41
N GLN A 396 -38.76 4.84 0.47
CA GLN A 396 -37.74 4.64 1.50
C GLN A 396 -37.13 3.24 1.44
N VAL A 397 -35.81 3.21 1.61
CA VAL A 397 -35.05 1.97 1.77
C VAL A 397 -34.34 2.04 3.10
N LEU A 398 -34.67 1.10 4.00
CA LEU A 398 -33.96 0.94 5.26
C LEU A 398 -33.17 -0.36 5.23
N LEU A 399 -31.86 -0.27 5.44
CA LEU A 399 -30.92 -1.38 5.40
C LEU A 399 -30.24 -1.55 6.75
N VAL A 400 -30.01 -2.81 7.11
CA VAL A 400 -29.11 -3.20 8.20
C VAL A 400 -27.89 -3.85 7.57
N ALA A 401 -26.71 -3.40 7.98
CA ALA A 401 -25.44 -4.01 7.63
C ALA A 401 -25.01 -4.97 8.72
N GLU A 402 -24.67 -6.19 8.31
CA GLU A 402 -24.23 -7.25 9.20
C GLU A 402 -22.83 -7.72 8.80
N ALA A 403 -21.97 -7.88 9.79
CA ALA A 403 -20.73 -8.64 9.69
C ALA A 403 -20.91 -10.02 10.34
N THR A 404 -19.91 -10.88 10.23
CA THR A 404 -19.87 -12.16 10.97
C THR A 404 -20.00 -11.98 12.49
N SER A 405 -19.56 -10.84 13.03
CA SER A 405 -19.68 -10.50 14.45
C SER A 405 -21.05 -9.93 14.85
N GLY A 406 -21.97 -9.74 13.90
CA GLY A 406 -23.30 -9.16 14.13
C GLY A 406 -23.53 -7.81 13.44
N PRO A 407 -24.59 -7.06 13.83
CA PRO A 407 -24.95 -5.79 13.21
C PRO A 407 -23.87 -4.72 13.37
N VAL A 408 -23.59 -4.01 12.28
CA VAL A 408 -22.50 -3.03 12.18
C VAL A 408 -23.01 -1.61 11.98
N GLY A 409 -24.11 -1.45 11.25
CA GLY A 409 -24.66 -0.14 10.96
C GLY A 409 -26.00 -0.19 10.27
N VAL A 410 -26.63 0.98 10.15
CA VAL A 410 -27.93 1.15 9.53
C VAL A 410 -27.84 2.25 8.49
N LEU A 411 -28.41 2.01 7.32
CA LEU A 411 -28.53 3.00 6.25
C LEU A 411 -30.01 3.23 5.94
N ARG A 412 -30.41 4.48 5.78
CA ARG A 412 -31.69 4.86 5.19
C ARG A 412 -31.44 5.65 3.92
N TYR A 413 -32.13 5.29 2.85
CA TYR A 413 -32.22 6.10 1.65
C TYR A 413 -33.64 6.61 1.47
N ASP A 414 -33.78 7.93 1.33
CA ASP A 414 -35.02 8.58 0.92
C ASP A 414 -34.92 8.84 -0.60
N LEU A 415 -35.73 8.12 -1.38
CA LEU A 415 -35.70 8.14 -2.85
C LEU A 415 -36.55 9.31 -3.39
N LYS A 416 -36.04 9.97 -4.43
CA LYS A 416 -36.72 11.05 -5.13
C LYS A 416 -36.30 11.08 -6.60
N GLY A 417 -37.06 10.38 -7.44
CA GLY A 417 -36.78 10.25 -8.87
C GLY A 417 -35.40 9.66 -9.12
N GLU A 418 -34.53 10.39 -9.82
CA GLU A 418 -33.16 9.99 -10.13
C GLU A 418 -32.15 10.27 -8.99
N SER A 419 -32.64 10.61 -7.80
CA SER A 419 -31.78 10.94 -6.66
C SER A 419 -32.22 10.25 -5.38
N ALA A 420 -31.30 10.09 -4.45
CA ALA A 420 -31.59 9.62 -3.09
C ALA A 420 -30.84 10.47 -2.05
N THR A 421 -31.41 10.61 -0.86
CA THR A 421 -30.71 11.18 0.30
C THR A 421 -30.39 10.07 1.29
N ILE A 422 -29.12 9.96 1.70
CA ILE A 422 -28.64 8.94 2.63
C ILE A 422 -28.59 9.48 4.06
N SER A 423 -29.09 8.68 5.00
CA SER A 423 -28.81 8.78 6.43
C SER A 423 -28.11 7.50 6.88
N VAL A 424 -27.05 7.64 7.67
CA VAL A 424 -26.23 6.50 8.09
C VAL A 424 -25.70 6.70 9.50
N TYR A 425 -25.68 5.62 10.28
CA TYR A 425 -24.99 5.57 11.55
C TYR A 425 -24.46 4.16 11.81
N LEU A 426 -23.42 4.07 12.63
CA LEU A 426 -22.83 2.81 13.07
C LEU A 426 -23.57 2.30 14.30
N VAL A 427 -23.66 0.99 14.45
CA VAL A 427 -24.15 0.36 15.68
C VAL A 427 -23.16 0.70 16.81
N PRO A 428 -23.63 1.22 17.96
CA PRO A 428 -22.79 1.56 19.11
C PRO A 428 -21.94 0.38 19.60
N GLY A 429 -20.79 0.69 20.22
CA GLY A 429 -19.89 -0.32 20.78
C GLY A 429 -18.49 -0.38 20.15
N GLY A 430 -18.05 0.68 19.48
CA GLY A 430 -16.66 0.81 19.02
C GLY A 430 -16.34 -0.02 17.78
N GLN A 431 -17.01 0.27 16.67
CA GLN A 431 -16.72 -0.38 15.39
C GLN A 431 -15.25 -0.16 14.97
N PRO A 432 -14.62 -1.12 14.26
CA PRO A 432 -13.28 -0.96 13.75
C PRO A 432 -13.09 0.33 12.92
N PRO A 433 -11.90 0.95 12.94
CA PRO A 433 -11.65 2.11 12.09
C PRO A 433 -11.93 1.82 10.61
N GLY A 434 -12.57 2.74 9.91
CA GLY A 434 -12.87 2.57 8.47
C GLY A 434 -14.16 1.84 8.14
N THR A 435 -14.87 1.29 9.13
CA THR A 435 -16.20 0.69 8.95
C THR A 435 -17.21 1.69 8.35
N GLY A 436 -17.23 2.96 8.81
CA GLY A 436 -18.11 4.00 8.26
C GLY A 436 -17.99 4.20 6.73
N PRO A 437 -16.80 4.51 6.20
CA PRO A 437 -16.59 4.58 4.75
C PRO A 437 -17.01 3.31 4.00
N GLN A 438 -16.73 2.13 4.56
CA GLN A 438 -17.09 0.85 3.94
C GLN A 438 -18.61 0.69 3.88
N LEU A 439 -19.31 0.92 4.99
CA LEU A 439 -20.76 0.89 5.09
C LEU A 439 -21.42 1.78 4.04
N ILE A 440 -20.91 3.02 3.88
CA ILE A 440 -21.41 3.97 2.89
C ILE A 440 -21.19 3.46 1.46
N ARG A 441 -20.01 2.90 1.15
CA ARG A 441 -19.74 2.32 -0.18
C ARG A 441 -20.63 1.14 -0.48
N SER A 442 -20.69 0.17 0.43
CA SER A 442 -21.57 -1.01 0.30
C SER A 442 -23.02 -0.59 0.12
N GLY A 443 -23.50 0.41 0.87
CA GLY A 443 -24.85 0.93 0.74
C GLY A 443 -25.10 1.58 -0.62
N SER A 444 -24.14 2.39 -1.10
CA SER A 444 -24.24 3.06 -2.41
C SER A 444 -24.24 2.03 -3.56
N GLU A 445 -23.44 0.97 -3.44
CA GLU A 445 -23.40 -0.13 -4.41
C GLU A 445 -24.70 -0.95 -4.40
N TRP A 446 -25.20 -1.29 -3.21
CA TRP A 446 -26.49 -1.96 -3.06
C TRP A 446 -27.61 -1.14 -3.71
N LEU A 447 -27.61 0.18 -3.50
CA LEU A 447 -28.60 1.08 -4.11
C LEU A 447 -28.48 1.10 -5.63
N ARG A 448 -27.25 1.17 -6.17
CA ARG A 448 -27.00 1.11 -7.63
C ARG A 448 -27.55 -0.17 -8.26
N GLN A 449 -27.37 -1.31 -7.60
CA GLN A 449 -27.81 -2.61 -8.11
C GLN A 449 -29.34 -2.79 -8.04
N ASN A 450 -29.97 -2.31 -6.96
CA ASN A 450 -31.40 -2.53 -6.71
C ASN A 450 -32.30 -1.39 -7.25
N TYR A 451 -31.73 -0.21 -7.45
CA TYR A 451 -32.43 1.01 -7.90
C TYR A 451 -31.60 1.73 -8.99
N PRO A 452 -31.43 1.11 -10.18
CA PRO A 452 -30.56 1.62 -11.25
C PRO A 452 -30.99 2.98 -11.80
N GLN A 453 -32.22 3.42 -11.56
CA GLN A 453 -32.71 4.75 -11.90
C GLN A 453 -32.11 5.86 -11.03
N VAL A 454 -31.56 5.54 -9.85
CA VAL A 454 -30.93 6.53 -8.98
C VAL A 454 -29.53 6.84 -9.50
N LEU A 455 -29.33 8.05 -9.97
CA LEU A 455 -28.08 8.52 -10.56
C LEU A 455 -27.22 9.32 -9.56
N ARG A 456 -27.81 9.83 -8.48
CA ARG A 456 -27.12 10.69 -7.50
C ARG A 456 -27.55 10.38 -6.07
N ILE A 457 -26.59 10.34 -5.15
CA ILE A 457 -26.82 10.19 -3.71
C ILE A 457 -26.32 11.45 -2.99
N PHE A 458 -27.19 12.07 -2.19
CA PHE A 458 -26.89 13.24 -1.37
C PHE A 458 -26.77 12.85 0.10
N ALA A 459 -25.86 13.50 0.82
CA ALA A 459 -25.72 13.34 2.27
C ALA A 459 -25.66 14.72 2.93
N GLU A 460 -26.47 14.93 3.97
CA GLU A 460 -26.46 16.13 4.79
C GLU A 460 -25.73 15.83 6.09
N ILE A 461 -24.65 16.58 6.36
CA ILE A 461 -23.74 16.31 7.47
C ILE A 461 -23.51 17.59 8.24
N LEU A 462 -23.69 17.53 9.56
CA LEU A 462 -23.41 18.66 10.46
C LEU A 462 -21.94 19.15 10.31
N PRO A 463 -21.69 20.47 10.32
CA PRO A 463 -20.34 21.05 10.18
C PRO A 463 -19.32 20.52 11.18
N GLU A 464 -19.74 20.23 12.41
CA GLU A 464 -18.95 19.71 13.51
C GLU A 464 -18.69 18.20 13.43
N ASN A 465 -19.45 17.46 12.62
CA ASN A 465 -19.27 16.02 12.44
C ASN A 465 -18.15 15.70 11.44
N ILE A 466 -16.91 16.04 11.84
CA ILE A 466 -15.70 15.84 11.04
C ILE A 466 -15.48 14.36 10.70
N ALA A 467 -15.88 13.45 11.58
CA ALA A 467 -15.76 12.01 11.36
C ALA A 467 -16.61 11.56 10.17
N SER A 468 -17.89 11.95 10.13
CA SER A 468 -18.80 11.64 9.01
C SER A 468 -18.35 12.29 7.71
N GLN A 469 -17.95 13.57 7.74
CA GLN A 469 -17.42 14.25 6.54
C GLN A 469 -16.22 13.50 5.93
N LYS A 470 -15.28 13.04 6.77
CA LYS A 470 -14.15 12.22 6.33
C LYS A 470 -14.61 10.85 5.79
N ALA A 471 -15.64 10.25 6.39
CA ALA A 471 -16.17 8.96 5.97
C ALA A 471 -16.79 9.03 4.56
N PHE A 472 -17.68 10.00 4.33
CA PHE A 472 -18.29 10.24 3.02
C PHE A 472 -17.26 10.57 1.94
N LYS A 473 -16.28 11.45 2.24
CA LYS A 473 -15.18 11.75 1.30
C LYS A 473 -14.38 10.50 0.93
N LYS A 474 -14.07 9.64 1.90
CA LYS A 474 -13.39 8.36 1.65
C LYS A 474 -14.28 7.38 0.86
N ALA A 475 -15.59 7.48 0.98
CA ALA A 475 -16.55 6.68 0.23
C ALA A 475 -16.79 7.18 -1.21
N GLY A 476 -16.11 8.26 -1.64
CA GLY A 476 -16.19 8.79 -3.00
C GLY A 476 -17.13 9.97 -3.16
N TYR A 477 -17.75 10.46 -2.08
CA TYR A 477 -18.62 11.64 -2.14
C TYR A 477 -17.79 12.90 -2.28
N ILE A 478 -18.25 13.83 -3.12
CA ILE A 478 -17.68 15.15 -3.31
C ILE A 478 -18.53 16.20 -2.61
N LYS A 479 -17.89 17.25 -2.08
CA LYS A 479 -18.62 18.39 -1.51
C LYS A 479 -19.30 19.16 -2.65
N ASN A 480 -20.62 19.32 -2.57
CA ASN A 480 -21.42 19.96 -3.62
C ASN A 480 -21.73 21.44 -3.32
N HIS A 481 -22.38 21.74 -2.19
CA HIS A 481 -22.77 23.11 -1.81
C HIS A 481 -22.78 23.30 -0.28
N LEU A 482 -23.03 24.55 0.17
CA LEU A 482 -23.24 24.91 1.57
C LEU A 482 -24.72 25.20 1.81
N THR A 483 -25.25 24.77 2.96
CA THR A 483 -26.61 25.07 3.40
C THR A 483 -26.56 26.15 4.49
N TYR A 484 -27.41 27.18 4.38
CA TYR A 484 -27.59 28.23 5.38
C TYR A 484 -28.98 28.07 6.01
N VAL A 485 -29.07 28.20 7.33
CA VAL A 485 -30.33 28.05 8.08
C VAL A 485 -30.58 29.33 8.89
N GLN A 486 -31.82 29.81 8.89
CA GLN A 486 -32.28 30.91 9.74
C GLN A 486 -33.43 30.40 10.62
N GLU A 487 -33.27 30.50 11.93
CA GLU A 487 -34.36 30.23 12.87
C GLU A 487 -35.27 31.45 12.97
N LEU A 488 -36.56 31.24 12.71
CA LEU A 488 -37.59 32.26 12.88
C LEU A 488 -38.31 31.98 14.20
N ASN A 489 -38.00 32.77 15.23
CA ASN A 489 -38.73 32.68 16.49
C ASN A 489 -40.13 33.28 16.27
N HIS A 490 -41.15 32.43 16.24
CA HIS A 490 -42.53 32.87 16.36
C HIS A 490 -42.82 33.15 17.84
N ALA A 491 -43.17 34.41 18.15
CA ALA A 491 -43.48 34.89 19.50
C ALA A 491 -44.80 34.33 20.03
#